data_AF-A0A929JNH8-F1
#
_entry.id   AF-A0A929JNH8-F1
#
_cell.length_a   1.000
_cell.length_b   1.000
_cell.length_c   1.000
_cell.angle_alpha   90.00
_cell.angle_beta   90.00
_cell.angle_gamma   90.00
#
_symmetry.space_group_name_H-M   'P 1'
#
loop_
_entity.id
_entity.type
_entity.pdbx_description
1 polymer ?
#
loop_
_entity_poly.entity_id
_entity_poly.type
_entity_poly.pdbx_seq_one_letter_code
_entity_poly.pdbx_strand_id
1 'polypeptide(L)'
;MPELYEKMAELVIAGKGDELKSLVKQALDQGKTAKEIVDNGLLPGMDVVGKRMKSGEMFIPEVLLSARTMQGALDIVKPLLAAGDMISAGTVIIGTVEGDLHDIGKNLVAMLLEGAGFTV
;
A
#
# COMPACT_ATOMS: atom_id res chain seq x y z
N MET A 1 -19.76 -0.22 7.30
CA MET A 1 -18.35 0.20 7.31
C MET A 1 -17.65 0.23 5.92
N PRO A 2 -18.31 0.45 4.77
CA PRO A 2 -17.60 0.83 3.53
C PRO A 2 -16.95 2.22 3.63
N GLU A 3 -17.54 3.13 4.39
CA GLU A 3 -17.10 4.52 4.53
C GLU A 3 -15.63 4.68 5.00
N LEU A 4 -15.11 3.76 5.82
CA LEU A 4 -13.73 3.85 6.30
C LEU A 4 -12.72 3.62 5.17
N TYR A 5 -12.96 2.59 4.36
CA TYR A 5 -12.09 2.21 3.25
C TYR A 5 -12.23 3.19 2.08
N GLU A 6 -13.45 3.66 1.80
CA GLU A 6 -13.70 4.73 0.83
C GLU A 6 -12.95 6.00 1.21
N LYS A 7 -12.99 6.40 2.48
CA LYS A 7 -12.25 7.56 2.98
C LYS A 7 -10.73 7.36 2.87
N MET A 8 -10.21 6.16 3.09
CA MET A 8 -8.79 5.87 2.84
C MET A 8 -8.45 6.06 1.35
N ALA A 9 -9.27 5.53 0.45
CA ALA A 9 -9.09 5.68 -0.99
C ALA A 9 -9.10 7.17 -1.41
N GLU A 10 -10.03 7.96 -0.88
CA GLU A 10 -10.09 9.40 -1.11
C GLU A 10 -8.83 10.13 -0.64
N LEU A 11 -8.31 9.78 0.55
CA LEU A 11 -7.09 10.39 1.09
C LEU A 11 -5.85 10.01 0.26
N VAL A 12 -5.80 8.80 -0.30
CA VAL A 12 -4.77 8.39 -1.26
C VAL A 12 -4.84 9.27 -2.51
N ILE A 13 -6.02 9.40 -3.13
CA ILE A 13 -6.25 10.19 -4.34
C ILE A 13 -5.94 11.68 -4.10
N ALA A 14 -6.29 12.21 -2.92
CA ALA A 14 -6.05 13.59 -2.53
C ALA A 14 -4.61 13.87 -2.07
N GLY A 15 -3.77 12.83 -1.91
CA GLY A 15 -2.39 13.00 -1.47
C GLY A 15 -2.22 13.42 0.00
N LYS A 16 -3.18 13.06 0.86
CA LYS A 16 -3.23 13.48 2.28
C LYS A 16 -2.57 12.45 3.20
N GLY A 17 -1.24 12.39 3.15
CA GLY A 17 -0.40 11.44 3.89
C GLY A 17 -0.67 11.35 5.39
N ASP A 18 -0.70 12.47 6.12
CA ASP A 18 -0.82 12.46 7.58
C ASP A 18 -2.21 12.02 8.07
N GLU A 19 -3.25 12.47 7.37
CA GLU A 19 -4.64 12.05 7.63
C GLU A 19 -4.80 10.55 7.35
N LEU A 20 -4.22 10.05 6.25
CA LEU A 20 -4.27 8.63 5.91
C LEU A 20 -3.56 7.77 6.97
N LYS A 21 -2.37 8.18 7.43
CA LYS A 21 -1.64 7.47 8.48
C LYS A 21 -2.45 7.38 9.78
N SER A 22 -3.12 8.47 10.16
CA SER A 22 -4.01 8.48 11.32
C SER A 22 -5.18 7.51 11.13
N LEU A 23 -5.79 7.50 9.95
CA LEU A 23 -6.92 6.63 9.64
C LEU A 23 -6.53 5.14 9.59
N VAL A 24 -5.35 4.82 9.05
CA VAL A 24 -4.79 3.46 9.03
C VAL A 24 -4.57 2.95 10.45
N LYS A 25 -4.00 3.78 11.34
CA LYS A 25 -3.83 3.42 12.76
C LYS A 25 -5.17 3.17 13.45
N GLN A 26 -6.14 4.06 13.24
CA GLN A 26 -7.49 3.88 13.79
C GLN A 26 -8.16 2.59 13.30
N ALA A 27 -7.97 2.23 12.03
CA ALA A 27 -8.51 0.98 11.49
C ALA A 27 -7.86 -0.24 12.15
N LEU A 28 -6.54 -0.21 12.37
CA LEU A 28 -5.83 -1.26 13.09
C LEU A 28 -6.31 -1.37 14.55
N ASP A 29 -6.51 -0.24 15.23
CA ASP A 29 -7.04 -0.20 16.60
C ASP A 29 -8.48 -0.74 16.69
N GLN A 30 -9.26 -0.61 15.62
CA GLN A 30 -10.59 -1.20 15.48
C GLN A 30 -10.58 -2.69 15.13
N GLY A 31 -9.40 -3.33 15.12
CA GLY A 31 -9.24 -4.75 14.84
C GLY A 31 -9.29 -5.12 13.36
N LYS A 32 -9.17 -4.16 12.44
CA LYS A 32 -9.01 -4.47 11.02
C LYS A 32 -7.63 -5.03 10.74
N THR A 33 -7.55 -6.03 9.87
CA THR A 33 -6.26 -6.60 9.48
C THR A 33 -5.53 -5.64 8.54
N ALA A 34 -4.19 -5.68 8.60
CA ALA A 34 -3.33 -4.95 7.67
C ALA A 34 -3.66 -5.27 6.20
N LYS A 35 -4.00 -6.53 5.91
CA LYS A 35 -4.41 -6.99 4.58
C LYS A 35 -5.71 -6.33 4.12
N GLU A 36 -6.75 -6.29 4.98
CA GLU A 36 -8.02 -5.64 4.62
C GLU A 36 -7.86 -4.14 4.33
N ILE A 37 -6.95 -3.45 5.04
CA ILE A 37 -6.66 -2.03 4.82
C ILE A 37 -6.03 -1.81 3.45
N VAL A 38 -5.06 -2.65 3.07
CA VAL A 38 -4.40 -2.57 1.76
C VAL A 38 -5.39 -2.90 0.65
N ASP A 39 -6.08 -4.04 0.75
CA ASP A 39 -6.93 -4.59 -0.31
C ASP A 39 -8.19 -3.75 -0.56
N ASN A 40 -8.83 -3.25 0.50
CA ASN A 40 -10.11 -2.54 0.38
C ASN A 40 -9.97 -1.01 0.40
N GLY A 41 -8.88 -0.46 0.94
CA GLY A 41 -8.69 0.99 1.09
C GLY A 41 -7.61 1.56 0.17
N LEU A 42 -6.37 1.07 0.30
CA LEU A 42 -5.22 1.68 -0.38
C LEU A 42 -5.16 1.36 -1.87
N LEU A 43 -5.34 0.09 -2.25
CA LEU A 43 -5.30 -0.35 -3.64
C LEU A 43 -6.41 0.29 -4.49
N PRO A 44 -7.68 0.35 -4.05
CA PRO A 44 -8.73 1.01 -4.82
C PRO A 44 -8.47 2.51 -5.05
N GLY A 45 -7.86 3.20 -4.08
CA GLY A 45 -7.44 4.59 -4.26
C GLY A 45 -6.41 4.75 -5.38
N MET A 46 -5.40 3.86 -5.41
CA MET A 46 -4.36 3.88 -6.44
C MET A 46 -4.90 3.48 -7.83
N ASP A 47 -5.88 2.57 -7.90
CA ASP A 47 -6.57 2.23 -9.14
C ASP A 47 -7.27 3.45 -9.77
N VAL A 48 -7.89 4.29 -8.93
CA VAL A 48 -8.52 5.54 -9.39
C VAL A 48 -7.48 6.53 -9.86
N VAL A 49 -6.36 6.69 -9.14
CA VAL A 49 -5.22 7.53 -9.57
C VAL A 49 -4.73 7.10 -10.94
N GLY A 50 -4.53 5.80 -11.16
CA GLY A 50 -4.10 5.26 -12.46
C GLY A 50 -5.11 5.52 -13.59
N LYS A 51 -6.42 5.37 -13.31
CA LYS A 51 -7.47 5.68 -14.28
C LYS A 51 -7.49 7.17 -14.63
N ARG A 52 -7.39 8.07 -13.64
CA ARG A 52 -7.36 9.53 -13.84
C ARG A 52 -6.12 10.02 -14.58
N MET A 53 -4.97 9.41 -14.31
CA MET A 53 -3.76 9.68 -15.08
C MET A 53 -3.94 9.29 -16.56
N LYS A 54 -4.55 8.12 -16.81
CA LYS A 54 -4.80 7.63 -18.18
C LYS A 54 -5.83 8.47 -18.93
N SER A 55 -6.84 9.02 -18.25
CA SER A 55 -7.84 9.92 -18.84
C SER A 55 -7.34 11.35 -19.02
N GLY A 56 -6.16 11.70 -18.48
CA GLY A 56 -5.63 13.08 -18.48
C GLY A 56 -6.25 13.99 -17.42
N GLU A 57 -6.99 13.43 -16.46
CA GLU A 57 -7.59 14.14 -15.33
C GLU A 57 -6.63 14.34 -14.15
N MET A 58 -5.47 13.66 -14.17
CA MET A 58 -4.43 13.80 -13.15
C MET A 58 -3.04 13.79 -13.81
N PHE A 59 -2.16 14.68 -13.36
CA PHE A 59 -0.81 14.84 -13.89
C PHE A 59 0.26 14.20 -13.00
N ILE A 60 1.48 14.08 -13.53
CA ILE A 60 2.61 13.44 -12.85
C ILE A 60 2.82 13.95 -11.41
N PRO A 61 2.78 15.27 -11.10
CA PRO A 61 2.97 15.75 -9.73
C PRO A 61 1.93 15.21 -8.74
N GLU A 62 0.67 15.08 -9.16
CA GLU A 62 -0.43 14.58 -8.34
C GLU A 62 -0.32 13.06 -8.11
N VAL A 63 0.08 12.33 -9.16
CA VAL A 63 0.36 10.89 -9.06
C VAL A 63 1.53 10.63 -8.10
N LEU A 64 2.59 11.43 -8.18
CA LEU A 64 3.74 11.33 -7.27
C LEU A 64 3.35 11.62 -5.81
N LEU A 65 2.45 12.58 -5.59
CA LEU A 65 1.94 12.87 -4.24
C LEU A 65 1.09 11.71 -3.70
N SER A 66 0.24 11.12 -4.54
CA SER A 66 -0.56 9.93 -4.21
C SER A 66 0.34 8.73 -3.88
N ALA A 67 1.39 8.52 -4.67
CA ALA A 67 2.37 7.46 -4.44
C ALA A 67 3.12 7.63 -3.11
N ARG A 68 3.56 8.85 -2.75
CA ARG A 68 4.17 9.13 -1.44
C ARG A 68 3.21 8.89 -0.28
N THR A 69 1.95 9.26 -0.47
CA THR A 69 0.88 9.02 0.51
C THR A 69 0.67 7.52 0.74
N MET A 70 0.58 6.75 -0.34
CA MET A 70 0.49 5.29 -0.27
C MET A 70 1.71 4.65 0.40
N GLN A 71 2.92 5.09 0.06
CA GLN A 71 4.15 4.58 0.66
C GLN A 71 4.16 4.77 2.18
N GLY A 72 3.77 5.95 2.66
CA GLY A 72 3.69 6.23 4.09
C GLY A 72 2.63 5.42 4.84
N ALA A 73 1.55 5.01 4.17
CA ALA A 73 0.57 4.07 4.74
C ALA A 73 1.10 2.64 4.75
N LEU A 74 1.76 2.20 3.67
CA LEU A 74 2.40 0.90 3.59
C LEU A 74 3.42 0.71 4.71
N ASP A 75 4.24 1.71 5.01
CA ASP A 75 5.24 1.68 6.09
C ASP A 75 4.67 1.33 7.47
N ILE A 76 3.39 1.60 7.71
CA ILE A 76 2.69 1.22 8.96
C ILE A 76 2.26 -0.25 8.94
N VAL A 77 1.77 -0.73 7.79
CA VAL A 77 1.22 -2.08 7.66
C VAL A 77 2.30 -3.14 7.36
N LYS A 78 3.46 -2.76 6.81
CA LYS A 78 4.59 -3.68 6.52
C LYS A 78 4.93 -4.59 7.71
N PRO A 79 5.26 -4.07 8.91
CA PRO A 79 5.66 -4.91 10.03
C PRO A 79 4.54 -5.85 10.49
N LEU A 80 3.28 -5.49 10.27
CA LEU A 80 2.12 -6.30 10.67
C LEU A 80 1.82 -7.42 9.68
N LEU A 81 2.18 -7.24 8.41
CA LEU A 81 2.10 -8.28 7.38
C LEU A 81 3.23 -9.30 7.51
N ALA A 82 4.40 -8.88 7.99
CA ALA A 82 5.58 -9.72 8.18
C ALA A 82 5.66 -10.39 9.57
N ALA A 83 4.75 -10.09 10.50
CA ALA A 83 4.79 -10.63 11.86
C ALA A 83 4.36 -12.11 11.89
N GLY A 84 5.32 -13.01 11.66
CA GLY A 84 5.18 -14.45 11.88
C GLY A 84 6.57 -15.08 12.01
N ASP A 85 6.86 -15.68 13.17
CA ASP A 85 8.07 -16.49 13.37
C ASP A 85 7.93 -17.78 12.54
N MET A 86 8.36 -17.73 11.28
CA MET A 86 8.35 -18.88 10.38
C MET A 86 9.75 -19.29 9.97
N ILE A 87 10.01 -20.60 10.06
CA ILE A 87 11.16 -21.24 9.43
C ILE A 87 11.03 -21.01 7.92
N SER A 88 12.10 -20.48 7.30
CA SER A 88 12.07 -20.09 5.89
C SER A 88 11.63 -21.25 4.98
N ALA A 89 10.55 -21.05 4.22
CA ALA A 89 10.03 -21.97 3.21
C ALA A 89 10.88 -21.97 1.92
N GLY A 90 11.79 -21.00 1.77
CA GLY A 90 12.69 -20.86 0.62
C GLY A 90 13.15 -19.42 0.40
N THR A 91 14.09 -19.21 -0.52
CA THR A 91 14.60 -17.89 -0.91
C THR A 91 13.98 -17.42 -2.23
N VAL A 92 13.44 -16.22 -2.24
CA VAL A 92 12.92 -15.52 -3.43
C VAL A 92 13.88 -14.38 -3.75
N ILE A 93 14.12 -14.14 -5.04
CA ILE A 93 14.83 -12.93 -5.51
C ILE A 93 13.81 -12.08 -6.24
N ILE A 94 13.63 -10.84 -5.81
CA ILE A 94 12.72 -9.89 -6.43
C ILE A 94 13.43 -8.57 -6.72
N GLY A 95 13.21 -8.00 -7.91
CA GLY A 95 13.87 -6.78 -8.34
C GLY A 95 12.97 -5.94 -9.25
N THR A 96 13.25 -4.64 -9.29
CA THR A 96 12.68 -3.73 -10.28
C THR A 96 13.62 -3.68 -11.48
N VAL A 97 13.08 -3.60 -12.70
CA VAL A 97 13.89 -3.52 -13.93
C VAL A 97 14.75 -2.25 -13.91
N GLU A 98 15.94 -2.31 -14.50
CA GLU A 98 16.82 -1.15 -14.61
C GLU A 98 16.09 0.05 -15.23
N GLY A 99 16.15 1.20 -14.56
CA GLY A 99 15.49 2.43 -14.98
C GLY A 99 14.01 2.54 -14.60
N ASP A 100 13.40 1.52 -14.00
CA ASP A 100 12.03 1.57 -13.51
C ASP A 100 11.98 1.93 -12.01
N LEU A 101 11.13 2.90 -11.67
CA LEU A 101 10.94 3.42 -10.32
C LEU A 101 9.68 2.87 -9.65
N HIS A 102 8.85 2.09 -10.35
CA HIS A 102 7.60 1.56 -9.82
C HIS A 102 7.86 0.34 -8.93
N ASP A 103 8.21 0.59 -7.67
CA ASP A 103 8.59 -0.44 -6.70
C ASP A 103 7.50 -0.74 -5.65
N ILE A 104 6.45 0.08 -5.54
CA ILE A 104 5.38 -0.06 -4.53
C ILE A 104 4.76 -1.46 -4.56
N GLY A 105 4.35 -1.93 -5.75
CA GLY A 105 3.76 -3.27 -5.91
C GLY A 105 4.77 -4.38 -5.63
N LYS A 106 6.01 -4.23 -6.08
CA LYS A 106 7.12 -5.16 -5.79
C LYS A 106 7.35 -5.29 -4.29
N ASN A 107 7.41 -4.17 -3.57
CA ASN A 107 7.61 -4.14 -2.13
C ASN A 107 6.41 -4.77 -1.41
N LEU A 108 5.18 -4.56 -1.88
CA LEU A 108 4.00 -5.27 -1.35
C LEU A 108 4.11 -6.79 -1.49
N VAL A 109 4.48 -7.28 -2.67
CA VAL A 109 4.68 -8.71 -2.90
C VAL A 109 5.79 -9.26 -2.01
N ALA A 110 6.91 -8.54 -1.87
CA ALA A 110 8.01 -8.95 -1.01
C ALA A 110 7.56 -9.14 0.44
N MET A 111 6.81 -8.19 0.99
CA MET A 111 6.28 -8.29 2.36
C MET A 111 5.29 -9.43 2.55
N LEU A 112 4.43 -9.68 1.56
CA LEU A 112 3.49 -10.79 1.62
C LEU A 112 4.21 -12.15 1.58
N LEU A 113 5.32 -12.24 0.84
CA LEU A 113 6.17 -13.43 0.79
C LEU A 113 6.94 -13.62 2.11
N GLU A 114 7.49 -12.56 2.70
CA GLU A 114 8.10 -12.59 4.03
C GLU A 114 7.09 -13.07 5.09
N GLY A 115 5.88 -12.50 5.09
CA GLY A 115 4.79 -12.92 5.96
C GLY A 115 4.28 -14.35 5.71
N ALA A 116 4.53 -14.92 4.53
CA ALA A 116 4.26 -16.32 4.21
C ALA A 116 5.43 -17.25 4.57
N GLY A 117 6.50 -16.72 5.18
CA GLY A 117 7.66 -17.48 5.63
C GLY A 117 8.74 -17.64 4.57
N PHE A 118 8.82 -16.82 3.53
CA PHE A 118 9.95 -16.83 2.60
C PHE A 118 11.04 -15.83 3.03
N THR A 119 12.28 -16.10 2.65
CA THR A 119 13.36 -15.10 2.65
C THR A 119 13.36 -14.41 1.29
N VAL A 120 13.24 -13.08 1.23
CA VAL A 120 13.07 -12.32 -0.01
C VAL A 120 14.20 -11.31 -0.20
#